data_AF-W4V4N9-F1
#
_entry.id   AF-W4V4N9-F1
#
_cell.length_a   1.000
_cell.length_b   1.000
_cell.length_c   1.000
_cell.angle_alpha   90.00
_cell.angle_beta   90.00
_cell.angle_gamma   90.00
#
_symmetry.space_group_name_H-M   'P 1'
#
loop_
_entity.id
_entity.type
_entity.pdbx_description
1 polymer ?
#
loop_
_entity_poly.entity_id
_entity_poly.type
_entity_poly.pdbx_seq_one_letter_code
_entity_poly.pdbx_strand_id
1 'polypeptide(L)'
;MKEIWGGFSWVRRPVIIKYNGRKIAASMTAMPHAGNDSAPGGVWTSWRSGDYGAGTNHDYIKGNGIDGHFDIHFYNSTRHNDGKVDTNHQQCIKISAGVQ
;
A
#
# COMPACT_ATOMS: atom_id res chain seq x y z
N MET A 1 -2.33 10.59 -6.71
CA MET A 1 -2.27 10.15 -5.28
C MET A 1 -2.11 11.31 -4.31
N LYS A 2 -1.03 12.10 -4.38
CA LYS A 2 -0.82 13.22 -3.45
C LYS A 2 -1.98 14.22 -3.42
N GLU A 3 -2.48 14.65 -4.58
CA GLU A 3 -3.60 15.61 -4.67
C GLU A 3 -4.86 15.11 -3.95
N ILE A 4 -5.25 13.86 -4.23
CA ILE A 4 -6.47 13.28 -3.65
C ILE A 4 -6.33 12.97 -2.16
N TRP A 5 -5.12 12.71 -1.63
CA TRP A 5 -4.90 12.42 -0.20
C TRP A 5 -4.39 13.61 0.62
N GLY A 6 -4.10 14.76 -0.01
CA GLY A 6 -3.47 15.91 0.67
C GLY A 6 -1.99 15.68 1.01
N GLY A 7 -1.30 14.83 0.24
CA GLY A 7 0.07 14.37 0.49
C GLY A 7 0.16 12.85 0.59
N PHE A 8 1.32 12.35 1.01
CA PHE A 8 1.45 10.95 1.41
C PHE A 8 0.88 10.76 2.80
N SER A 9 0.12 9.68 2.98
CA SER A 9 -0.68 9.52 4.18
C SER A 9 -1.07 8.07 4.42
N TRP A 10 -0.98 7.69 5.69
CA TRP A 10 -1.45 6.41 6.21
C TRP A 10 -2.97 6.35 6.39
N VAL A 11 -3.73 7.41 6.07
CA VAL A 11 -5.19 7.38 6.15
C VAL A 11 -5.72 6.33 5.17
N ARG A 12 -6.41 5.33 5.73
CA ARG A 12 -7.13 4.30 4.95
C ARG A 12 -8.35 4.95 4.32
N ARG A 13 -8.58 4.70 3.02
CA ARG A 13 -9.83 5.08 2.36
C ARG A 13 -10.46 3.89 1.65
N PRO A 14 -11.80 3.85 1.53
CA PRO A 14 -12.49 2.96 0.62
C PRO A 14 -12.11 3.29 -0.82
N VAL A 15 -11.85 2.28 -1.64
CA VAL A 15 -11.59 2.44 -3.07
C VAL A 15 -12.31 1.36 -3.86
N ILE A 16 -12.62 1.65 -5.12
CA ILE A 16 -13.17 0.67 -6.07
C ILE A 16 -12.15 0.49 -7.18
N ILE A 17 -11.64 -0.74 -7.34
CA ILE A 17 -10.78 -1.09 -8.47
C ILE A 17 -11.66 -1.47 -9.65
N LYS A 18 -11.46 -0.79 -10.78
CA LYS A 18 -12.13 -1.11 -12.06
C LYS A 18 -11.14 -1.84 -12.95
N TYR A 19 -11.43 -3.10 -13.28
CA TYR A 19 -10.57 -3.91 -14.15
C TYR A 19 -11.42 -4.86 -15.00
N ASN A 20 -11.24 -4.83 -16.32
CA ASN A 20 -11.96 -5.67 -17.28
C ASN A 20 -13.48 -5.72 -17.04
N GLY A 21 -14.11 -4.55 -16.87
CA GLY A 21 -15.55 -4.43 -16.60
C GLY A 21 -16.00 -4.81 -15.18
N ARG A 22 -15.11 -5.35 -14.34
CA ARG A 22 -15.40 -5.69 -12.94
C ARG A 22 -15.12 -4.49 -12.03
N LYS A 23 -15.92 -4.38 -10.97
CA LYS A 23 -15.67 -3.48 -9.83
C LYS A 23 -15.33 -4.35 -8.62
N ILE A 24 -14.18 -4.09 -7.99
CA ILE A 24 -13.69 -4.85 -6.84
C ILE A 24 -13.58 -3.89 -5.66
N ALA A 25 -14.25 -4.23 -4.56
CA ALA A 25 -14.19 -3.53 -3.29
C ALA A 25 -12.80 -3.70 -2.66
N ALA A 26 -12.20 -2.59 -2.25
CA ALA A 26 -10.85 -2.58 -1.71
C ALA A 26 -10.65 -1.39 -0.75
N SER A 27 -9.51 -1.38 -0.08
CA SER A 27 -9.03 -0.22 0.68
C SER A 27 -7.60 0.10 0.30
N MET A 28 -7.20 1.36 0.44
CA MET A 28 -5.86 1.81 0.07
C MET A 28 -5.35 2.85 1.08
N THR A 29 -4.03 2.85 1.32
CA THR A 29 -3.31 4.01 1.88
C THR A 29 -2.44 4.65 0.80
N ALA A 30 -2.09 5.92 0.98
CA ALA A 30 -1.29 6.68 0.01
C ALA A 30 0.18 6.83 0.44
N MET A 31 0.64 6.07 1.44
CA MET A 31 2.01 6.18 1.94
C MET A 31 2.91 5.13 1.26
N PRO A 32 3.93 5.54 0.48
CA PRO A 32 4.97 4.66 0.00
C PRO A 32 5.82 4.11 1.15
N HIS A 33 6.18 2.83 1.11
CA HIS A 33 7.01 2.19 2.12
C HIS A 33 7.66 0.88 1.63
N ALA A 34 8.51 0.31 2.49
CA ALA A 34 9.24 -0.94 2.29
C ALA A 34 10.20 -0.96 1.10
N GLY A 35 10.73 0.21 0.71
CA GLY A 35 11.63 0.33 -0.43
C GLY A 35 12.83 1.25 -0.21
N ASN A 36 13.72 1.23 -1.19
CA ASN A 36 14.90 2.07 -1.27
C ASN A 36 15.17 2.37 -2.76
N ASP A 37 14.95 3.60 -3.17
CA ASP A 37 15.10 4.06 -4.56
C ASP A 37 16.58 4.07 -5.00
N SER A 38 17.51 4.17 -4.04
CA SER A 38 18.95 4.15 -4.31
C SER A 38 19.53 2.74 -4.52
N ALA A 39 18.72 1.69 -4.35
CA ALA A 39 19.15 0.30 -4.52
C ALA A 39 18.31 -0.43 -5.57
N PRO A 40 18.85 -1.45 -6.27
CA PRO A 40 18.06 -2.29 -7.17
C PRO A 40 16.86 -2.95 -6.46
N GLY A 41 15.75 -3.16 -7.18
CA GLY A 41 14.60 -3.90 -6.64
C GLY A 41 14.92 -5.38 -6.44
N GLY A 42 14.34 -5.99 -5.41
CA GLY A 42 14.49 -7.42 -5.11
C GLY A 42 15.80 -7.82 -4.42
N VAL A 43 16.74 -6.90 -4.23
CA VAL A 43 17.98 -7.17 -3.46
C VAL A 43 17.78 -6.86 -1.99
N TRP A 44 18.60 -7.46 -1.13
CA TRP A 44 18.64 -7.10 0.28
C TRP A 44 19.29 -5.72 0.45
N THR A 45 18.70 -4.86 1.28
CA THR A 45 19.24 -3.54 1.65
C THR A 45 19.29 -3.39 3.16
N SER A 46 20.23 -2.59 3.67
CA SER A 46 20.37 -2.30 5.09
C SER A 46 19.27 -1.39 5.65
N TRP A 47 18.52 -0.71 4.78
CA TRP A 47 17.44 0.19 5.13
C TRP A 47 16.37 0.22 4.04
N ARG A 48 15.11 0.41 4.47
CA ARG A 48 13.92 0.61 3.64
C ARG A 48 12.99 1.63 4.30
N SER A 49 12.29 2.39 3.47
CA SER A 49 11.34 3.44 3.86
C SER A 49 10.17 2.93 4.71
N GLY A 50 9.57 3.82 5.50
CA GLY A 50 8.41 3.51 6.33
C GLY A 50 8.70 2.62 7.53
N ASP A 51 9.90 2.75 8.12
CA ASP A 51 10.37 2.02 9.30
C ASP A 51 10.47 0.48 9.13
N TYR A 52 10.63 0.01 7.89
CA TYR A 52 10.78 -1.41 7.57
C TYR A 52 12.17 -1.99 7.88
N GLY A 53 13.14 -1.14 8.22
CA GLY A 53 14.52 -1.54 8.48
C GLY A 53 15.15 -2.31 7.32
N ALA A 54 16.14 -3.14 7.63
CA ALA A 54 16.82 -3.96 6.64
C ALA A 54 15.91 -5.08 6.08
N GLY A 55 16.12 -5.45 4.82
CA GLY A 55 15.38 -6.53 4.17
C GLY A 55 15.35 -6.41 2.66
N THR A 56 14.51 -7.23 2.01
CA THR A 56 14.34 -7.18 0.56
C THR A 56 13.73 -5.85 0.12
N ASN A 57 14.36 -5.20 -0.86
CA ASN A 57 13.89 -3.95 -1.44
C ASN A 57 12.64 -4.20 -2.31
N HIS A 58 11.49 -3.68 -1.90
CA HIS A 58 10.26 -3.77 -2.70
C HIS A 58 10.05 -2.57 -3.63
N ASP A 59 11.05 -1.70 -3.75
CA ASP A 59 11.08 -0.66 -4.76
C ASP A 59 11.62 -1.23 -6.07
N TYR A 60 10.75 -1.45 -7.06
CA TYR A 60 11.15 -1.93 -8.39
C TYR A 60 11.16 -0.82 -9.45
N ILE A 61 10.53 0.33 -9.18
CA ILE A 61 10.34 1.40 -10.15
C ILE A 61 11.13 2.61 -9.67
N LYS A 62 12.24 2.90 -10.34
CA LYS A 62 13.23 3.88 -9.88
C LYS A 62 12.96 5.29 -10.35
N GLY A 63 13.36 6.27 -9.54
CA GLY A 63 13.32 7.69 -9.89
C GLY A 63 11.91 8.25 -10.07
N ASN A 64 10.90 7.62 -9.46
CA ASN A 64 9.50 8.08 -9.49
C ASN A 64 9.16 9.02 -8.31
N GLY A 65 10.15 9.36 -7.47
CA GLY A 65 10.00 10.27 -6.34
C GLY A 65 9.38 9.64 -5.09
N ILE A 66 9.39 8.30 -4.98
CA ILE A 66 9.02 7.54 -3.79
C ILE A 66 10.01 6.41 -3.54
N ASP A 67 10.13 5.99 -2.28
CA ASP A 67 10.83 4.76 -1.90
C ASP A 67 9.79 3.66 -1.64
N GLY A 68 9.70 2.67 -2.52
CA GLY A 68 8.89 1.46 -2.33
C GLY A 68 7.53 1.47 -3.02
N HIS A 69 6.51 1.04 -2.29
CA HIS A 69 5.15 0.88 -2.81
C HIS A 69 4.09 1.29 -1.79
N PHE A 70 2.85 1.43 -2.24
CA PHE A 70 1.69 1.58 -1.36
C PHE A 70 0.79 0.36 -1.52
N ASP A 71 0.00 0.07 -0.48
CA ASP A 71 -0.81 -1.14 -0.43
C ASP A 71 -2.25 -0.90 -0.88
N ILE A 72 -2.78 -1.86 -1.63
CA ILE A 72 -4.21 -2.07 -1.83
C ILE A 72 -4.60 -3.35 -1.08
N HIS A 73 -5.52 -3.20 -0.14
CA HIS A 73 -6.05 -4.28 0.68
C HIS A 73 -7.38 -4.78 0.14
N PHE A 74 -7.51 -6.12 0.11
CA PHE A 74 -8.75 -6.82 -0.19
C PHE A 74 -9.31 -7.50 1.07
N TYR A 75 -10.53 -8.04 0.94
CA TYR A 75 -11.20 -8.76 2.02
C TYR A 75 -10.29 -9.85 2.59
N ASN A 76 -10.16 -9.86 3.92
CA ASN A 76 -9.28 -10.77 4.70
C ASN A 76 -7.78 -10.71 4.37
N SER A 77 -7.31 -9.74 3.59
CA SER A 77 -5.86 -9.54 3.42
C SER A 77 -5.19 -9.12 4.74
N THR A 78 -3.91 -9.47 4.85
CA THR A 78 -3.02 -9.10 5.96
C THR A 78 -2.04 -8.04 5.51
N ARG A 79 -1.50 -7.27 6.47
CA ARG A 79 -0.37 -6.37 6.20
C ARG A 79 0.91 -7.16 5.98
N HIS A 80 1.79 -6.64 5.13
CA HIS A 80 3.11 -7.24 4.90
C HIS A 80 4.15 -6.91 5.97
N ASN A 81 3.92 -5.88 6.81
CA ASN A 81 4.82 -5.56 7.91
C ASN A 81 4.82 -6.62 9.02
N ASP A 82 3.66 -7.21 9.34
CA ASP A 82 3.49 -8.08 10.50
C ASP A 82 2.56 -9.29 10.28
N GLY A 83 2.01 -9.45 9.08
CA GLY A 83 1.11 -10.56 8.75
C GLY A 83 -0.26 -10.49 9.45
N LYS A 84 -0.62 -9.36 10.07
CA LYS A 84 -1.90 -9.21 10.78
C LYS A 84 -2.96 -8.54 9.91
N VAL A 85 -4.22 -8.85 10.21
CA VAL A 85 -5.38 -8.16 9.62
C VAL A 85 -5.45 -6.73 10.16
N ASP A 86 -5.69 -5.77 9.27
CA ASP A 86 -5.95 -4.37 9.65
C ASP A 86 -7.45 -4.09 9.64
N THR A 87 -8.04 -3.89 10.82
CA THR A 87 -9.49 -3.69 10.99
C THR A 87 -9.99 -2.44 10.26
N ASN A 88 -9.17 -1.40 10.15
CA ASN A 88 -9.55 -0.16 9.47
C ASN A 88 -9.57 -0.34 7.94
N HIS A 89 -8.64 -1.12 7.39
CA HIS A 89 -8.71 -1.54 6.00
C HIS A 89 -9.95 -2.41 5.75
N GLN A 90 -10.24 -3.38 6.62
CA GLN A 90 -11.43 -4.23 6.49
C GLN A 90 -12.73 -3.43 6.58
N GLN A 91 -12.81 -2.39 7.42
CA GLN A 91 -13.95 -1.46 7.45
C GLN A 91 -14.06 -0.69 6.13
N CYS A 92 -12.96 -0.12 5.63
CA CYS A 92 -12.93 0.57 4.34
C CYS A 92 -13.43 -0.31 3.18
N ILE A 93 -13.05 -1.59 3.19
CA ILE A 93 -13.51 -2.59 2.22
C ILE A 93 -15.03 -2.76 2.31
N LYS A 94 -15.60 -2.89 3.51
CA LYS A 94 -17.07 -2.98 3.68
C LYS A 94 -17.80 -1.75 3.13
N ILE A 95 -17.25 -0.54 3.30
CA ILE A 95 -17.84 0.69 2.71
C ILE A 95 -17.86 0.57 1.20
N SER A 96 -16.72 0.24 0.60
CA SER A 96 -16.60 0.13 -0.86
C SER A 96 -17.45 -0.99 -1.46
N ALA A 97 -17.78 -2.01 -0.65
CA ALA A 97 -18.68 -3.10 -1.01
C ALA A 97 -20.16 -2.75 -0.81
N GLY A 98 -20.49 -1.64 -0.15
CA GLY A 98 -21.88 -1.23 0.13
C GLY A 98 -22.58 -2.09 1.18
N VAL A 99 -21.84 -2.62 2.15
CA VAL A 99 -22.36 -3.56 3.18
C VAL A 99 -22.15 -3.06 4.63
N GLN A 100 -22.00 -1.74 4.82
CA GLN A 100 -21.93 -1.11 6.14
C GLN A 100 -22.67 0.22 6.20
#